data_AF-A0A7Y5IGQ2-F1
#
_entry.id   AF-A0A7Y5IGQ2-F1
#
_cell.length_a   1.000
_cell.length_b   1.000
_cell.length_c   1.000
_cell.angle_alpha   90.00
_cell.angle_beta   90.00
_cell.angle_gamma   90.00
#
_symmetry.space_group_name_H-M   'P 1'
#
loop_
_entity.id
_entity.type
_entity.pdbx_description
1 polymer ?
#
loop_
_entity_poly.entity_id
_entity_poly.type
_entity_poly.pdbx_seq_one_letter_code
_entity_poly.pdbx_strand_id
1 'polypeptide(L)'
;MRTLLSLCCAIVMTAVGCKQEATVDPLVDAVGIVESAYGVAYSNSAAIGWSVDAGSVDRVSVYRHMTALFSRSSALQIAVITDSMQHSVVDSGLVNGTEYFYTIVPEKQDAEGGIVQGLGTKRISLTPYDPTVLTAGTIVYSQHIQPIFSTGCAVSGCHSGASHAKAGRTLHGSTSLDLSSWTSAIAGTDPVAQIVPFRSSKSHIIQHLNSDTLVAPVASPSMPPGIRFPSTVRDLLRRWIDAGAKNDDGTVAYSAAPVRGWAYVTNQGEDLTAVIDLDRNRIARYVTTGLASVGTASPQAPHNAVVDWQNQYYYVNLIGGSKLLKFRVSDNTLAGELTSGLSSPAQVALTKNSDTAFVTNFENGKTNITVVNTVTMTKIGDIGSPAMLKPHGVTITPDFRSVIVANSLSDNITVINTSDRSIAAVIPVSGSVPALPVNYTYQFEPYQSVITPDSRFVFVTCRKSGEVRVIDLQLGTVIDSITVGTFPLIPAITPAGDIVFVANRNSNSVTAVSVATRSVLFTVPNVGVEPHGIAVSKDGKYVYVSCENLGVSEPPHHATSGGKKPSFLKVIDIASRSVIASLELGNFGSGMAVTN
;
A
#
# COMPACT_ATOMS: atom_id res chain seq x y z
N MET A 1 41.30 12.03 3.13
CA MET A 1 40.10 11.85 3.99
C MET A 1 39.11 13.04 3.94
N ARG A 2 39.08 13.87 2.88
CA ARG A 2 38.10 14.97 2.70
C ARG A 2 37.46 15.01 1.30
N THR A 3 37.59 13.94 0.50
CA THR A 3 37.27 13.94 -0.94
C THR A 3 36.00 13.16 -1.32
N LEU A 4 35.20 12.70 -0.36
CA LEU A 4 34.03 11.83 -0.61
C LEU A 4 32.67 12.45 -0.22
N LEU A 5 32.64 13.62 0.43
CA LEU A 5 31.38 14.29 0.79
C LEU A 5 30.92 15.38 -0.21
N SER A 6 31.80 15.86 -1.10
CA SER A 6 31.53 17.01 -1.98
C SER A 6 30.89 16.64 -3.33
N LEU A 7 31.04 15.40 -3.82
CA LEU A 7 30.42 14.98 -5.08
C LEU A 7 28.89 14.79 -4.99
N CYS A 8 28.32 14.58 -3.79
CA CYS A 8 26.89 14.35 -3.63
C CYS A 8 26.04 15.63 -3.75
N CYS A 9 26.56 16.82 -3.41
CA CYS A 9 25.75 18.05 -3.45
C CYS A 9 25.64 18.67 -4.85
N ALA A 10 26.67 18.54 -5.70
CA ALA A 10 26.65 19.11 -7.06
C ALA A 10 25.87 18.25 -8.07
N ILE A 11 25.83 16.92 -7.87
CA ILE A 11 25.12 15.98 -8.75
C ILE A 11 23.59 16.04 -8.54
N VAL A 12 23.14 16.47 -7.36
CA VAL A 12 21.71 16.59 -6.98
C VAL A 12 20.98 17.71 -7.72
N MET A 13 21.69 18.62 -8.41
CA MET A 13 21.08 19.71 -9.16
C MET A 13 21.30 19.68 -10.68
N THR A 14 22.12 18.77 -11.22
CA THR A 14 22.26 18.57 -12.69
C THR A 14 21.05 17.91 -13.36
N ALA A 15 20.00 17.78 -12.59
CA ALA A 15 18.99 16.80 -12.79
C ALA A 15 17.75 17.42 -12.12
N VAL A 16 17.25 18.53 -12.66
CA VAL A 16 15.82 18.65 -12.91
C VAL A 16 15.69 18.87 -14.40
N GLY A 17 14.80 18.18 -15.09
CA GLY A 17 14.61 18.36 -16.50
C GLY A 17 13.24 17.84 -16.83
N CYS A 18 12.27 18.60 -17.34
CA CYS A 18 12.36 19.92 -17.95
C CYS A 18 13.68 20.17 -18.68
N LYS A 19 14.21 19.14 -19.35
CA LYS A 19 15.26 19.35 -20.32
C LYS A 19 14.52 19.89 -21.54
N GLN A 20 14.37 21.21 -21.59
CA GLN A 20 14.84 21.83 -22.80
C GLN A 20 16.36 21.79 -22.61
N GLU A 21 17.07 21.07 -23.48
CA GLU A 21 18.52 21.09 -23.42
C GLU A 21 18.97 22.55 -23.41
N ALA A 22 19.82 22.93 -22.47
CA ALA A 22 20.56 24.16 -22.61
C ALA A 22 21.30 24.05 -23.95
N THR A 23 20.85 24.80 -24.96
CA THR A 23 21.69 25.07 -26.12
C THR A 23 22.88 25.86 -25.60
N VAL A 24 23.98 25.15 -25.37
CA VAL A 24 25.29 25.77 -25.17
C VAL A 24 25.68 26.30 -26.54
N ASP A 25 25.51 27.60 -26.74
CA ASP A 25 25.93 28.28 -27.95
C ASP A 25 27.47 28.18 -28.08
N PRO A 26 28.03 27.54 -29.13
CA PRO A 26 29.46 27.30 -29.23
C PRO A 26 30.16 28.49 -29.92
N LEU A 27 30.11 29.68 -29.33
CA LEU A 27 30.88 30.87 -29.74
C LEU A 27 31.06 31.72 -28.47
N VAL A 28 32.23 32.00 -27.90
CA VAL A 28 33.60 32.17 -28.40
C VAL A 28 34.57 31.81 -27.26
N ASP A 29 35.69 31.16 -27.60
CA ASP A 29 36.83 30.88 -26.72
C ASP A 29 37.33 32.12 -25.95
N ALA A 30 37.43 31.98 -24.64
CA ALA A 30 38.53 32.53 -23.86
C ALA A 30 38.69 31.71 -22.57
N VAL A 31 39.69 30.84 -22.55
CA VAL A 31 40.36 30.20 -21.39
C VAL A 31 39.42 29.88 -20.20
N GLY A 32 38.91 28.65 -20.20
CA GLY A 32 37.89 28.16 -19.28
C GLY A 32 38.32 28.04 -17.83
N ILE A 33 37.82 28.96 -17.00
CA ILE A 33 37.89 28.84 -15.54
C ILE A 33 36.61 28.24 -14.94
N VAL A 34 35.46 28.36 -15.61
CA VAL A 34 34.21 27.69 -15.19
C VAL A 34 34.17 26.26 -15.71
N GLU A 35 34.54 25.30 -14.86
CA GLU A 35 34.60 23.87 -15.21
C GLU A 35 33.23 23.30 -15.58
N SER A 36 32.19 23.64 -14.80
CA SER A 36 30.82 23.23 -15.04
C SER A 36 29.80 24.27 -14.56
N ALA A 37 28.64 24.31 -15.22
CA ALA A 37 27.49 25.11 -14.80
C ALA A 37 26.21 24.35 -15.14
N TYR A 38 25.22 24.43 -14.26
CA TYR A 38 23.90 23.81 -14.43
C TYR A 38 22.81 24.73 -13.85
N GLY A 39 21.58 24.49 -14.28
CA GLY A 39 20.43 25.25 -13.82
C GLY A 39 19.18 24.37 -13.73
N VAL A 40 18.33 24.66 -12.75
CA VAL A 40 17.04 23.99 -12.52
C VAL A 40 15.97 25.05 -12.33
N ALA A 41 14.89 24.97 -13.10
CA ALA A 41 13.75 25.87 -12.97
C ALA A 41 12.61 25.19 -12.19
N TYR A 42 12.04 25.92 -11.24
CA TYR A 42 10.82 25.58 -10.51
C TYR A 42 9.67 26.47 -10.97
N SER A 43 8.51 26.43 -10.32
CA SER A 43 7.39 27.26 -10.75
C SER A 43 7.73 28.75 -10.73
N ASN A 44 8.29 29.27 -9.65
CA ASN A 44 8.54 30.70 -9.44
C ASN A 44 9.99 31.03 -9.03
N SER A 45 10.89 30.07 -9.22
CA SER A 45 12.30 30.20 -8.82
C SER A 45 13.19 29.35 -9.72
N ALA A 46 14.49 29.62 -9.69
CA ALA A 46 15.51 28.82 -10.34
C ALA A 46 16.70 28.61 -9.39
N ALA A 47 17.30 27.42 -9.41
CA ALA A 47 18.57 27.14 -8.76
C ALA A 47 19.68 27.07 -9.82
N ILE A 48 20.74 27.85 -9.63
CA ILE A 48 21.86 27.98 -10.56
C ILE A 48 23.12 27.56 -9.83
N GLY A 49 23.85 26.56 -10.34
CA GLY A 49 25.08 26.08 -9.72
C GLY A 49 26.26 26.03 -10.68
N TRP A 50 27.47 26.17 -10.13
CA TRP A 50 28.71 26.18 -10.91
C TRP A 50 29.93 25.74 -10.10
N SER A 51 31.01 25.49 -10.83
CA SER A 51 32.36 25.25 -10.30
C SER A 51 33.38 26.08 -11.07
N VAL A 52 34.36 26.63 -10.35
CA VAL A 52 35.47 27.41 -10.91
C VAL A 52 36.82 26.88 -10.41
N ASP A 53 37.85 26.97 -11.25
CA ASP A 53 39.21 26.54 -10.91
C ASP A 53 39.81 27.36 -9.73
N ALA A 54 40.50 26.65 -8.84
CA ALA A 54 41.01 27.15 -7.57
C ALA A 54 42.19 28.12 -7.77
N GLY A 55 42.14 29.31 -7.16
CA GLY A 55 43.26 30.26 -7.14
C GLY A 55 43.33 31.24 -8.32
N SER A 56 42.33 31.20 -9.21
CA SER A 56 42.29 32.06 -10.41
C SER A 56 41.19 33.14 -10.37
N VAL A 57 40.37 33.22 -9.33
CA VAL A 57 39.17 34.08 -9.27
C VAL A 57 39.02 34.63 -7.85
N ASP A 58 38.72 35.92 -7.71
CA ASP A 58 38.47 36.56 -6.42
C ASP A 58 36.99 36.53 -6.03
N ARG A 59 36.11 36.59 -7.04
CA ARG A 59 34.65 36.45 -6.84
C ARG A 59 33.92 35.98 -8.09
N VAL A 60 32.70 35.49 -7.89
CA VAL A 60 31.78 35.15 -8.98
C VAL A 60 30.51 35.99 -8.90
N SER A 61 30.18 36.65 -10.00
CA SER A 61 28.95 37.41 -10.19
C SER A 61 27.96 36.61 -11.04
N VAL A 62 26.72 36.48 -10.58
CA VAL A 62 25.64 35.82 -11.32
C VAL A 62 24.61 36.85 -11.76
N TYR A 63 24.28 36.82 -13.04
CA TYR A 63 23.32 37.74 -13.65
C TYR A 63 22.13 36.99 -14.22
N ARG A 64 20.95 37.60 -14.12
CA ARG A 64 19.70 37.21 -14.80
C ARG A 64 19.36 38.21 -15.88
N HIS A 65 18.87 37.73 -17.02
CA HIS A 65 18.36 38.55 -18.11
C HIS A 65 17.25 37.80 -18.88
N MET A 66 16.42 38.52 -19.64
CA MET A 66 15.25 37.96 -20.34
C MET A 66 15.47 37.79 -21.85
N THR A 67 16.70 37.96 -22.32
CA THR A 67 17.06 37.91 -23.75
C THR A 67 18.25 36.99 -23.95
N ALA A 68 18.37 36.31 -25.09
CA ALA A 68 19.53 35.44 -25.34
C ALA A 68 20.90 36.17 -25.32
N LEU A 69 20.88 37.49 -25.55
CA LEU A 69 22.05 38.35 -25.53
C LEU A 69 22.31 38.90 -24.12
N PHE A 70 23.47 38.56 -23.55
CA PHE A 70 23.91 39.10 -22.28
C PHE A 70 24.56 40.48 -22.45
N SER A 71 24.05 41.48 -21.73
CA SER A 71 24.74 42.74 -21.46
C SER A 71 24.70 43.02 -19.95
N ARG A 72 25.86 43.35 -19.37
CA ARG A 72 25.97 43.68 -17.93
C ARG A 72 25.10 44.88 -17.54
N SER A 73 24.90 45.84 -18.45
CA SER A 73 24.10 47.04 -18.17
C SER A 73 22.59 46.80 -18.12
N SER A 74 22.12 45.71 -18.73
CA SER A 74 20.69 45.37 -18.82
C SER A 74 20.32 44.09 -18.06
N ALA A 75 21.28 43.45 -17.40
CA ALA A 75 21.08 42.24 -16.63
C ALA A 75 20.98 42.55 -15.13
N LEU A 76 20.10 41.84 -14.43
CA LEU A 76 19.99 41.90 -12.99
C LEU A 76 21.08 41.05 -12.34
N GLN A 77 21.96 41.65 -11.54
CA GLN A 77 22.90 40.89 -10.72
C GLN A 77 22.14 40.27 -9.53
N ILE A 78 22.05 38.94 -9.51
CA ILE A 78 21.29 38.21 -8.50
C ILE A 78 22.17 37.70 -7.35
N ALA A 79 23.48 37.57 -7.56
CA ALA A 79 24.42 37.18 -6.51
C ALA A 79 25.85 37.63 -6.82
N VAL A 80 26.62 37.83 -5.74
CA VAL A 80 28.07 37.99 -5.73
C VAL A 80 28.61 37.10 -4.63
N ILE A 81 29.56 36.22 -4.97
CA ILE A 81 30.10 35.24 -4.03
C ILE A 81 31.62 35.40 -3.96
N THR A 82 32.14 35.57 -2.74
CA THR A 82 33.53 35.96 -2.44
C THR A 82 34.34 34.91 -1.68
N ASP A 83 33.76 33.74 -1.40
CA ASP A 83 34.49 32.59 -0.86
C ASP A 83 34.10 31.34 -1.64
N SER A 84 34.94 30.30 -1.67
CA SER A 84 34.67 28.96 -2.19
C SER A 84 34.55 28.74 -3.73
N MET A 85 35.03 27.57 -4.16
CA MET A 85 35.21 27.15 -5.58
C MET A 85 33.93 26.56 -6.23
N GLN A 86 32.93 26.20 -5.42
CA GLN A 86 31.67 25.60 -5.86
C GLN A 86 30.51 26.24 -5.12
N HIS A 87 29.54 26.74 -5.87
CA HIS A 87 28.40 27.46 -5.30
C HIS A 87 27.11 27.25 -6.07
N SER A 88 26.01 27.50 -5.38
CA SER A 88 24.68 27.59 -5.97
C SER A 88 23.92 28.80 -5.46
N VAL A 89 23.16 29.44 -6.32
CA VAL A 89 22.28 30.56 -6.00
C VAL A 89 20.86 30.20 -6.35
N VAL A 90 19.92 30.56 -5.48
CA VAL A 90 18.49 30.47 -5.76
C VAL A 90 17.99 31.85 -6.16
N ASP A 91 17.48 31.94 -7.38
CA ASP A 91 16.79 33.11 -7.89
C ASP A 91 15.28 32.95 -7.70
N SER A 92 14.61 33.99 -7.24
CA SER A 92 13.20 33.95 -6.84
C SER A 92 12.39 35.10 -7.46
N GLY A 93 11.06 34.97 -7.45
CA GLY A 93 10.17 35.96 -8.06
C GLY A 93 10.11 35.87 -9.58
N LEU A 94 10.39 34.69 -10.13
CA LEU A 94 10.29 34.44 -11.56
C LEU A 94 8.83 34.28 -11.98
N VAL A 95 8.54 34.70 -13.21
CA VAL A 95 7.23 34.51 -13.83
C VAL A 95 7.20 33.11 -14.44
N ASN A 96 6.22 32.31 -14.02
CA ASN A 96 6.01 30.97 -14.54
C ASN A 96 5.87 30.99 -16.08
N GLY A 97 6.50 30.03 -16.77
CA GLY A 97 6.45 29.90 -18.23
C GLY A 97 7.25 30.93 -19.02
N THR A 98 7.89 31.91 -18.37
CA THR A 98 8.75 32.92 -19.01
C THR A 98 10.20 32.45 -19.06
N GLU A 99 10.84 32.47 -20.22
CA GLU A 99 12.25 32.07 -20.33
C GLU A 99 13.18 33.12 -19.70
N TYR A 100 14.13 32.66 -18.89
CA TYR A 100 15.17 33.46 -18.26
C TYR A 100 16.56 32.92 -18.60
N PHE A 101 17.48 33.83 -18.85
CA PHE A 101 18.87 33.54 -19.12
C PHE A 101 19.73 33.94 -17.93
N TYR A 102 20.69 33.10 -17.60
CA TYR A 102 21.63 33.29 -16.52
C TYR A 102 23.05 33.32 -17.06
N THR A 103 23.85 34.27 -16.57
CA THR A 103 25.27 34.39 -16.92
C THR A 103 26.10 34.36 -15.65
N ILE A 104 27.02 33.39 -15.58
CA ILE A 104 28.00 33.25 -14.51
C ILE A 104 29.29 33.90 -14.97
N VAL A 105 29.80 34.84 -14.17
CA VAL A 105 30.99 35.63 -14.50
C VAL A 105 32.00 35.58 -13.35
N PRO A 106 33.07 34.79 -13.47
CA PRO A 106 34.22 34.85 -12.59
C PRO A 106 35.05 36.11 -12.85
N GLU A 107 35.49 36.75 -11.78
CA GLU A 107 36.16 38.05 -11.80
C GLU A 107 37.43 38.03 -10.94
N LYS A 108 38.48 38.69 -11.44
CA LYS A 108 39.62 39.13 -10.63
C LYS A 108 39.49 40.59 -10.25
N GLN A 109 39.93 40.90 -9.04
CA GLN A 109 39.98 42.25 -8.49
C GLN A 109 41.43 42.77 -8.42
N ASP A 110 41.59 44.08 -8.55
CA ASP A 110 42.86 44.77 -8.29
C ASP A 110 43.04 45.00 -6.78
N ALA A 111 44.16 45.58 -6.40
CA ALA A 111 44.49 45.84 -4.99
C ALA A 111 43.50 46.84 -4.33
N GLU A 112 42.77 47.60 -5.14
CA GLU A 112 41.76 48.58 -4.75
C GLU A 112 40.32 48.02 -4.80
N GLY A 113 40.15 46.74 -5.18
CA GLY A 113 38.86 46.05 -5.27
C GLY A 113 38.09 46.27 -6.58
N GLY A 114 38.67 46.96 -7.56
CA GLY A 114 38.15 47.15 -8.92
C GLY A 114 38.26 45.87 -9.75
N ILE A 115 37.29 45.62 -10.65
CA ILE A 115 37.30 44.42 -11.51
C ILE A 115 38.31 44.63 -12.63
N VAL A 116 39.37 43.82 -12.69
CA VAL A 116 40.45 43.95 -13.68
C VAL A 116 40.32 42.96 -14.83
N GLN A 117 39.68 41.81 -14.62
CA GLN A 117 39.54 40.79 -15.66
C GLN A 117 38.32 39.88 -15.43
N GLY A 118 37.50 39.70 -16.48
CA GLY A 118 36.46 38.66 -16.54
C GLY A 118 37.01 37.42 -17.23
N LEU A 119 37.12 36.31 -16.49
CA LEU A 119 37.95 35.17 -16.89
C LEU A 119 37.16 34.05 -17.58
N GLY A 120 36.17 34.42 -18.39
CA GLY A 120 35.29 33.52 -19.15
C GLY A 120 33.87 33.47 -18.59
N THR A 121 32.85 33.45 -19.46
CA THR A 121 31.43 33.45 -19.02
C THR A 121 30.71 32.18 -19.46
N LYS A 122 29.87 31.62 -18.59
CA LYS A 122 28.98 30.50 -18.94
C LYS A 122 27.52 30.92 -18.86
N ARG A 123 26.76 30.59 -19.91
CA ARG A 123 25.34 30.93 -20.01
C ARG A 123 24.46 29.70 -19.88
N ILE A 124 23.29 29.89 -19.30
CA ILE A 124 22.26 28.87 -19.11
C ILE A 124 20.90 29.52 -19.35
N SER A 125 20.03 28.87 -20.11
CA SER A 125 18.63 29.28 -20.25
C SER A 125 17.73 28.37 -19.42
N LEU A 126 16.73 28.94 -18.76
CA LEU A 126 15.79 28.25 -17.88
C LEU A 126 14.38 28.82 -18.03
N THR A 127 13.39 27.96 -18.24
CA THR A 127 11.97 28.32 -18.25
C THR A 127 11.29 27.77 -16.99
N PRO A 128 10.83 28.62 -16.05
CA PRO A 128 10.10 28.21 -14.86
C PRO A 128 8.84 27.44 -15.23
N TYR A 129 8.56 26.40 -14.45
CA TYR A 129 7.46 25.48 -14.71
C TYR A 129 6.09 26.19 -14.63
N ASP A 130 5.23 26.01 -15.63
CA ASP A 130 3.85 26.53 -15.61
C ASP A 130 2.86 25.48 -15.06
N PRO A 131 2.36 25.62 -13.81
CA PRO A 131 1.39 24.69 -13.23
C PRO A 131 -0.02 24.85 -13.80
N THR A 132 -0.32 25.94 -14.53
CA THR A 132 -1.66 26.21 -15.11
C THR A 132 -1.92 25.40 -16.39
N VAL A 133 -0.87 24.89 -17.04
CA VAL A 133 -1.00 23.88 -18.11
C VAL A 133 -1.64 22.58 -17.60
N LEU A 134 -1.55 22.31 -16.29
CA LEU A 134 -2.09 21.09 -15.68
C LEU A 134 -3.45 21.24 -15.01
N THR A 135 -4.09 22.41 -15.07
CA THR A 135 -5.42 22.60 -14.47
C THR A 135 -6.57 22.07 -15.34
N ALA A 136 -6.30 21.55 -16.55
CA ALA A 136 -7.34 20.99 -17.43
C ALA A 136 -6.93 19.75 -18.29
N GLY A 137 -5.67 19.29 -18.26
CA GLY A 137 -5.16 18.24 -19.17
C GLY A 137 -4.84 16.90 -18.51
N THR A 138 -4.86 15.81 -19.30
CA THR A 138 -4.39 14.47 -18.92
C THR A 138 -2.90 14.49 -18.57
N ILE A 139 -2.51 13.94 -17.41
CA ILE A 139 -1.11 13.81 -17.01
C ILE A 139 -0.45 12.66 -17.80
N VAL A 140 0.44 13.00 -18.73
CA VAL A 140 1.29 12.08 -19.49
C VAL A 140 2.60 11.80 -18.73
N TYR A 141 3.01 10.53 -18.61
CA TYR A 141 4.15 10.14 -17.77
C TYR A 141 5.48 10.68 -18.31
N SER A 142 5.80 10.44 -19.59
CA SER A 142 7.07 10.88 -20.19
C SER A 142 7.22 12.40 -20.26
N GLN A 143 6.10 13.14 -20.29
CA GLN A 143 6.10 14.59 -20.40
C GLN A 143 6.09 15.31 -19.05
N HIS A 144 5.47 14.73 -18.02
CA HIS A 144 5.25 15.44 -16.75
C HIS A 144 5.91 14.77 -15.54
N ILE A 145 6.05 13.45 -15.54
CA ILE A 145 6.50 12.66 -14.37
C ILE A 145 7.93 12.15 -14.53
N GLN A 146 8.23 11.47 -15.64
CA GLN A 146 9.58 11.01 -15.96
C GLN A 146 10.61 12.14 -15.91
N PRO A 147 10.29 13.38 -16.35
CA PRO A 147 11.10 14.56 -16.10
C PRO A 147 11.52 14.68 -14.65
N ILE A 148 10.58 14.78 -13.71
CA ILE A 148 10.86 14.91 -12.27
C ILE A 148 11.78 13.79 -11.77
N PHE A 149 11.57 12.54 -12.20
CA PHE A 149 12.37 11.40 -11.75
C PHE A 149 13.76 11.34 -12.35
N SER A 150 13.86 11.37 -13.69
CA SER A 150 15.11 11.26 -14.46
C SER A 150 16.14 12.29 -14.02
N THR A 151 15.62 13.35 -13.47
CA THR A 151 16.39 14.48 -13.09
C THR A 151 16.46 14.51 -11.57
N GLY A 152 15.40 14.77 -10.81
CA GLY A 152 15.54 15.02 -9.36
C GLY A 152 15.95 13.80 -8.53
N CYS A 153 15.88 12.58 -9.09
CA CYS A 153 15.93 11.35 -8.30
C CYS A 153 16.84 10.27 -8.91
N ALA A 154 16.75 10.03 -10.22
CA ALA A 154 17.40 8.93 -10.93
C ALA A 154 18.78 9.31 -11.49
N VAL A 155 19.61 9.95 -10.66
CA VAL A 155 20.97 10.37 -10.99
C VAL A 155 22.02 9.33 -10.59
N SER A 156 23.24 9.50 -11.09
CA SER A 156 24.39 8.68 -10.71
C SER A 156 24.59 8.69 -9.20
N GLY A 157 24.64 7.50 -8.57
CA GLY A 157 24.74 7.35 -7.12
C GLY A 157 23.41 7.45 -6.36
N CYS A 158 22.30 7.80 -7.03
CA CYS A 158 20.94 7.79 -6.51
C CYS A 158 20.06 6.81 -7.30
N HIS A 159 18.77 7.08 -7.55
CA HIS A 159 17.77 6.11 -8.01
C HIS A 159 17.82 5.75 -9.51
N SER A 160 19.01 5.61 -10.09
CA SER A 160 19.21 5.19 -11.48
C SER A 160 19.29 3.67 -11.62
N GLY A 161 18.98 3.13 -12.79
CA GLY A 161 19.14 1.68 -13.06
C GLY A 161 20.57 1.18 -12.86
N ALA A 162 21.58 2.02 -13.14
CA ALA A 162 22.99 1.67 -12.91
C ALA A 162 23.34 1.63 -11.41
N SER A 163 22.78 2.53 -10.60
CA SER A 163 22.94 2.48 -9.14
C SER A 163 22.22 1.27 -8.54
N HIS A 164 21.00 0.99 -9.03
CA HIS A 164 20.23 -0.19 -8.65
C HIS A 164 20.98 -1.50 -8.87
N ALA A 165 21.57 -1.68 -10.06
CA ALA A 165 22.35 -2.87 -10.38
C ALA A 165 23.58 -3.07 -9.48
N LYS A 166 24.16 -1.98 -8.94
CA LYS A 166 25.35 -2.01 -8.07
C LYS A 166 25.02 -2.25 -6.60
N ALA A 167 23.84 -1.86 -6.13
CA ALA A 167 23.43 -2.02 -4.74
C ALA A 167 23.25 -3.49 -4.31
N GLY A 168 23.03 -4.40 -5.28
CA GLY A 168 22.50 -5.74 -5.00
C GLY A 168 21.09 -5.64 -4.38
N ARG A 169 20.34 -6.74 -4.29
CA ARG A 169 19.04 -6.74 -3.60
C ARG A 169 19.20 -6.70 -2.07
N THR A 170 20.13 -5.91 -1.55
CA THR A 170 20.34 -5.79 -0.10
C THR A 170 19.41 -4.71 0.45
N LEU A 171 18.60 -5.11 1.44
CA LEU A 171 17.49 -4.35 2.00
C LEU A 171 17.85 -2.99 2.63
N HIS A 172 19.14 -2.64 2.79
CA HIS A 172 19.55 -1.38 3.41
C HIS A 172 20.91 -0.86 2.88
N GLY A 173 21.10 -0.82 1.56
CA GLY A 173 22.35 -0.38 0.91
C GLY A 173 22.15 0.60 -0.26
N SER A 174 21.94 1.88 0.05
CA SER A 174 22.06 3.11 -0.77
C SER A 174 21.56 3.22 -2.22
N THR A 175 20.87 2.25 -2.84
CA THR A 175 19.87 2.50 -3.91
C THR A 175 19.20 1.22 -4.40
N SER A 176 18.22 0.75 -3.62
CA SER A 176 17.32 -0.26 -4.12
C SER A 176 16.33 0.38 -5.12
N LEU A 177 15.61 1.46 -4.83
CA LEU A 177 14.60 1.98 -5.76
C LEU A 177 15.19 2.51 -7.10
N ASP A 178 14.68 2.03 -8.24
CA ASP A 178 14.99 2.50 -9.60
C ASP A 178 13.84 3.35 -10.17
N LEU A 179 14.11 4.63 -10.43
CA LEU A 179 13.16 5.61 -10.96
C LEU A 179 13.43 5.98 -12.43
N SER A 180 14.27 5.22 -13.12
CA SER A 180 14.68 5.51 -14.50
C SER A 180 13.60 5.26 -15.55
N SER A 181 12.57 4.46 -15.22
CA SER A 181 11.45 4.15 -16.10
C SER A 181 10.15 4.02 -15.32
N TRP A 182 9.01 4.10 -16.03
CA TRP A 182 7.69 3.86 -15.44
C TRP A 182 7.63 2.48 -14.77
N THR A 183 8.06 1.44 -15.49
CA THR A 183 7.99 0.05 -15.02
C THR A 183 8.80 -0.14 -13.75
N SER A 184 10.05 0.33 -13.71
CA SER A 184 10.90 0.24 -12.52
C SER A 184 10.33 1.04 -11.34
N ALA A 185 9.85 2.26 -11.60
CA ALA A 185 9.33 3.16 -10.57
C ALA A 185 8.08 2.58 -9.89
N ILE A 186 7.19 1.96 -10.68
CA ILE A 186 5.99 1.31 -10.14
C ILE A 186 6.32 -0.02 -9.44
N ALA A 187 7.26 -0.80 -9.97
CA ALA A 187 7.65 -2.08 -9.37
C ALA A 187 8.31 -1.91 -7.99
N GLY A 188 9.00 -0.79 -7.78
CA GLY A 188 9.67 -0.49 -6.52
C GLY A 188 10.84 -1.44 -6.22
N THR A 189 11.27 -1.49 -4.97
CA THR A 189 12.20 -2.53 -4.51
C THR A 189 11.76 -3.29 -3.30
N ASP A 190 11.73 -4.62 -3.46
CA ASP A 190 11.18 -5.57 -2.51
C ASP A 190 9.75 -5.18 -2.07
N PRO A 191 8.99 -5.92 -1.24
CA PRO A 191 7.56 -5.65 -1.02
C PRO A 191 7.26 -4.34 -0.26
N VAL A 192 8.23 -3.45 -0.09
CA VAL A 192 8.19 -2.32 0.86
C VAL A 192 8.25 -0.94 0.19
N ALA A 193 9.04 -0.73 -0.87
CA ALA A 193 9.24 0.62 -1.44
C ALA A 193 8.55 0.81 -2.79
N GLN A 194 7.21 0.89 -2.82
CA GLN A 194 6.43 0.93 -4.07
C GLN A 194 5.65 2.25 -4.23
N ILE A 195 5.42 2.63 -5.49
CA ILE A 195 4.37 3.59 -5.85
C ILE A 195 3.06 2.79 -5.93
N VAL A 196 2.06 3.19 -5.16
CA VAL A 196 0.76 2.50 -5.10
C VAL A 196 -0.27 3.29 -5.91
N PRO A 197 -0.67 2.80 -7.11
CA PRO A 197 -1.73 3.41 -7.90
C PRO A 197 -3.01 3.67 -7.08
N PHE A 198 -3.68 4.77 -7.41
CA PHE A 198 -4.93 5.25 -6.80
C PHE A 198 -4.82 5.68 -5.33
N ARG A 199 -3.62 5.70 -4.74
CA ARG A 199 -3.46 6.15 -3.36
C ARG A 199 -2.09 6.77 -3.10
N SER A 200 -1.97 8.08 -3.38
CA SER A 200 -0.73 8.83 -3.19
C SER A 200 -0.28 8.82 -1.72
N SER A 201 -1.20 8.88 -0.76
CA SER A 201 -0.90 8.85 0.68
C SER A 201 -0.33 7.51 1.16
N LYS A 202 -0.43 6.46 0.34
CA LYS A 202 0.17 5.13 0.58
C LYS A 202 1.40 4.85 -0.28
N SER A 203 1.83 5.81 -1.08
CA SER A 203 3.00 5.68 -1.94
C SER A 203 4.24 6.24 -1.25
N HIS A 204 5.29 5.43 -1.13
CA HIS A 204 6.53 5.78 -0.43
C HIS A 204 7.21 7.03 -0.97
N ILE A 205 7.16 7.22 -2.28
CA ILE A 205 7.72 8.42 -2.90
C ILE A 205 7.08 9.70 -2.34
N ILE A 206 5.76 9.70 -2.11
CA ILE A 206 5.09 10.86 -1.51
C ILE A 206 5.50 11.02 -0.06
N GLN A 207 5.64 9.94 0.69
CA GLN A 207 6.04 10.02 2.10
C GLN A 207 7.39 10.70 2.30
N HIS A 208 8.36 10.45 1.40
CA HIS A 208 9.69 11.05 1.49
C HIS A 208 9.78 12.47 0.91
N LEU A 209 8.95 12.81 -0.08
CA LEU A 209 8.94 14.14 -0.70
C LEU A 209 8.06 15.14 0.05
N ASN A 210 7.06 14.64 0.78
CA ASN A 210 6.09 15.46 1.50
C ASN A 210 6.65 16.08 2.77
N SER A 211 6.11 17.24 3.14
CA SER A 211 6.46 17.95 4.37
C SER A 211 5.24 18.37 5.21
N ASP A 212 4.03 17.91 4.83
CA ASP A 212 2.78 18.28 5.48
C ASP A 212 1.98 17.04 5.87
N THR A 213 1.86 16.78 7.18
CA THR A 213 1.15 15.63 7.72
C THR A 213 -0.35 15.65 7.46
N LEU A 214 -0.94 16.80 7.10
CA LEU A 214 -2.35 16.89 6.71
C LEU A 214 -2.60 16.33 5.31
N VAL A 215 -1.56 16.25 4.48
CA VAL A 215 -1.62 15.79 3.09
C VAL A 215 -1.37 14.29 2.97
N ALA A 216 -0.30 13.82 3.59
CA ALA A 216 0.15 12.43 3.59
C ALA A 216 1.11 12.21 4.75
N PRO A 217 1.41 10.96 5.14
CA PRO A 217 2.48 10.69 6.09
C PRO A 217 3.81 11.30 5.61
N VAL A 218 4.64 11.76 6.55
CA VAL A 218 5.94 12.41 6.27
C VAL A 218 7.06 11.56 6.84
N ALA A 219 7.96 11.07 5.99
CA ALA A 219 9.13 10.31 6.41
C ALA A 219 10.21 11.23 7.02
N SER A 220 10.95 10.71 8.01
CA SER A 220 12.12 11.38 8.58
C SER A 220 13.35 10.46 8.55
N PRO A 221 14.46 10.87 7.91
CA PRO A 221 14.64 12.13 7.18
C PRO A 221 13.84 12.16 5.85
N SER A 222 13.61 13.36 5.32
CA SER A 222 13.12 13.54 3.94
C SER A 222 14.13 12.99 2.94
N MET A 223 13.69 12.72 1.70
CA MET A 223 14.59 12.33 0.60
C MET A 223 14.50 13.32 -0.57
N PRO A 224 15.61 14.00 -0.94
CA PRO A 224 16.89 14.04 -0.23
C PRO A 224 16.79 14.75 1.14
N PRO A 225 17.69 14.42 2.10
CA PRO A 225 17.70 15.09 3.40
C PRO A 225 17.95 16.60 3.26
N GLY A 226 17.13 17.40 3.94
CA GLY A 226 17.28 18.87 3.97
C GLY A 226 16.75 19.60 2.74
N ILE A 227 16.33 18.88 1.69
CA ILE A 227 15.73 19.47 0.48
C ILE A 227 14.21 19.42 0.58
N ARG A 228 13.56 20.56 0.37
CA ARG A 228 12.09 20.66 0.26
C ARG A 228 11.69 20.80 -1.20
N PHE A 229 10.94 19.82 -1.71
CA PHE A 229 10.34 19.91 -3.04
C PHE A 229 9.24 20.99 -3.07
N PRO A 230 9.05 21.71 -4.19
CA PRO A 230 7.91 22.61 -4.34
C PRO A 230 6.57 21.89 -4.18
N SER A 231 5.57 22.57 -3.60
CA SER A 231 4.21 22.00 -3.46
C SER A 231 3.60 21.60 -4.80
N THR A 232 3.85 22.37 -5.85
CA THR A 232 3.40 22.09 -7.23
C THR A 232 3.89 20.74 -7.76
N VAL A 233 5.15 20.37 -7.50
CA VAL A 233 5.72 19.07 -7.87
C VAL A 233 5.07 17.94 -7.09
N ARG A 234 4.90 18.12 -5.78
CA ARG A 234 4.26 17.11 -4.93
C ARG A 234 2.80 16.89 -5.32
N ASP A 235 2.06 17.95 -5.58
CA ASP A 235 0.66 17.88 -5.98
C ASP A 235 0.48 17.28 -7.38
N LEU A 236 1.41 17.52 -8.31
CA LEU A 236 1.45 16.83 -9.60
C LEU A 236 1.65 15.31 -9.43
N LEU A 237 2.67 14.89 -8.66
CA LEU A 237 2.92 13.47 -8.39
C LEU A 237 1.72 12.80 -7.71
N ARG A 238 1.11 13.47 -6.71
CA ARG A 238 -0.08 12.97 -6.04
C ARG A 238 -1.25 12.77 -6.99
N ARG A 239 -1.58 13.79 -7.80
CA ARG A 239 -2.66 13.70 -8.79
C ARG A 239 -2.42 12.59 -9.81
N TRP A 240 -1.17 12.43 -10.29
CA TRP A 240 -0.81 11.33 -11.19
C TRP A 240 -1.03 9.97 -10.53
N ILE A 241 -0.57 9.79 -9.29
CA ILE A 241 -0.74 8.54 -8.55
C ILE A 241 -2.21 8.25 -8.27
N ASP A 242 -2.96 9.22 -7.77
CA ASP A 242 -4.38 9.10 -7.45
C ASP A 242 -5.23 8.84 -8.71
N ALA A 243 -4.79 9.30 -9.88
CA ALA A 243 -5.37 8.97 -11.18
C ALA A 243 -4.97 7.58 -11.73
N GLY A 244 -4.25 6.77 -10.94
CA GLY A 244 -3.84 5.41 -11.27
C GLY A 244 -2.38 5.26 -11.72
N ALA A 245 -1.54 6.29 -11.58
CA ALA A 245 -0.13 6.29 -11.96
C ALA A 245 0.10 5.77 -13.40
N LYS A 246 -0.73 6.22 -14.34
CA LYS A 246 -0.77 5.72 -15.72
C LYS A 246 0.54 5.96 -16.46
N ASN A 247 0.91 5.02 -17.35
CA ASN A 247 1.93 5.28 -18.37
C ASN A 247 1.35 6.14 -19.52
N ASP A 248 2.16 6.39 -20.56
CA ASP A 248 1.76 7.24 -21.69
C ASP A 248 0.59 6.68 -22.50
N ASP A 249 0.43 5.36 -22.55
CA ASP A 249 -0.68 4.69 -23.23
C ASP A 249 -1.96 4.64 -22.37
N GLY A 250 -1.95 5.26 -21.18
CA GLY A 250 -3.07 5.21 -20.23
C GLY A 250 -3.16 3.90 -19.44
N THR A 251 -2.20 3.00 -19.59
CA THR A 251 -2.14 1.72 -18.86
C THR A 251 -1.84 1.97 -17.39
N VAL A 252 -2.60 1.30 -16.51
CA VAL A 252 -2.36 1.27 -15.08
C VAL A 252 -1.55 0.02 -14.75
N ALA A 253 -0.55 0.15 -13.87
CA ALA A 253 0.20 -1.03 -13.46
C ALA A 253 -0.71 -2.08 -12.84
N TYR A 254 -0.39 -3.35 -13.08
CA TYR A 254 -1.14 -4.48 -12.55
C TYR A 254 -2.63 -4.50 -13.00
N SER A 255 -3.03 -3.85 -14.11
CA SER A 255 -4.44 -3.81 -14.57
C SER A 255 -4.81 -4.81 -15.67
N ALA A 256 -3.86 -5.58 -16.21
CA ALA A 256 -4.14 -6.53 -17.30
C ALA A 256 -4.88 -7.79 -16.80
N ALA A 257 -5.92 -8.20 -17.53
CA ALA A 257 -6.75 -9.39 -17.29
C ALA A 257 -6.77 -10.30 -18.55
N PRO A 258 -7.05 -11.62 -18.42
CA PRO A 258 -7.65 -12.23 -17.25
C PRO A 258 -6.65 -12.88 -16.29
N VAL A 259 -6.82 -12.48 -15.03
CA VAL A 259 -6.76 -13.31 -13.82
C VAL A 259 -5.50 -14.16 -13.64
N ARG A 260 -4.54 -13.64 -12.86
CA ARG A 260 -3.76 -14.49 -11.95
C ARG A 260 -3.64 -13.80 -10.59
N GLY A 261 -4.03 -14.56 -9.57
CA GLY A 261 -3.94 -14.31 -8.13
C GLY A 261 -4.14 -12.88 -7.63
N TRP A 262 -5.39 -12.48 -7.38
CA TRP A 262 -5.64 -11.29 -6.54
C TRP A 262 -5.90 -11.73 -5.09
N ALA A 263 -5.39 -10.95 -4.15
CA ALA A 263 -5.92 -10.93 -2.79
C ALA A 263 -6.53 -9.57 -2.45
N TYR A 264 -7.58 -9.60 -1.65
CA TYR A 264 -8.24 -8.42 -1.10
C TYR A 264 -8.07 -8.48 0.41
N VAL A 265 -7.38 -7.50 0.99
CA VAL A 265 -7.12 -7.43 2.43
C VAL A 265 -7.74 -6.16 2.99
N THR A 266 -8.65 -6.31 3.94
CA THR A 266 -9.32 -5.14 4.52
C THR A 266 -8.43 -4.44 5.54
N ASN A 267 -8.47 -3.11 5.57
CA ASN A 267 -7.74 -2.27 6.51
C ASN A 267 -8.74 -1.48 7.37
N GLN A 268 -9.11 -2.06 8.52
CA GLN A 268 -10.16 -1.54 9.39
C GLN A 268 -9.89 -0.12 9.88
N GLY A 269 -8.63 0.21 10.12
CA GLY A 269 -8.24 1.51 10.66
C GLY A 269 -8.39 2.65 9.67
N GLU A 270 -8.55 2.36 8.38
CA GLU A 270 -8.49 3.39 7.33
C GLU A 270 -9.62 3.32 6.31
N ASP A 271 -10.59 2.43 6.48
CA ASP A 271 -11.68 2.24 5.52
C ASP A 271 -11.20 1.95 4.09
N LEU A 272 -10.11 1.17 4.01
CA LEU A 272 -9.52 0.73 2.75
C LEU A 272 -9.59 -0.78 2.61
N THR A 273 -9.54 -1.23 1.36
CA THR A 273 -9.15 -2.60 1.00
C THR A 273 -7.93 -2.54 0.11
N ALA A 274 -6.85 -3.17 0.54
CA ALA A 274 -5.65 -3.37 -0.27
C ALA A 274 -5.92 -4.48 -1.29
N VAL A 275 -5.60 -4.23 -2.56
CA VAL A 275 -5.63 -5.24 -3.62
C VAL A 275 -4.19 -5.65 -3.90
N ILE A 276 -3.91 -6.94 -3.80
CA ILE A 276 -2.56 -7.51 -3.85
C ILE A 276 -2.44 -8.38 -5.10
N ASP A 277 -1.44 -8.10 -5.93
CA ASP A 277 -0.98 -9.00 -6.99
C ASP A 277 -0.16 -10.11 -6.33
N LEU A 278 -0.72 -11.32 -6.26
CA LEU A 278 -0.09 -12.48 -5.62
C LEU A 278 1.03 -13.08 -6.47
N ASP A 279 0.99 -12.92 -7.79
CA ASP A 279 2.07 -13.42 -8.66
C ASP A 279 3.37 -12.65 -8.40
N ARG A 280 3.24 -11.36 -8.06
CA ARG A 280 4.37 -10.46 -7.80
C ARG A 280 4.61 -10.20 -6.31
N ASN A 281 3.70 -10.60 -5.44
CA ASN A 281 3.67 -10.21 -4.02
C ASN A 281 3.79 -8.67 -3.88
N ARG A 282 2.87 -7.93 -4.51
CA ARG A 282 2.86 -6.46 -4.54
C ARG A 282 1.48 -5.87 -4.29
N ILE A 283 1.43 -4.69 -3.68
CA ILE A 283 0.18 -3.96 -3.51
C ILE A 283 -0.12 -3.25 -4.82
N ALA A 284 -1.16 -3.70 -5.51
CA ALA A 284 -1.54 -3.17 -6.80
C ALA A 284 -2.30 -1.84 -6.68
N ARG A 285 -3.11 -1.68 -5.63
CA ARG A 285 -3.86 -0.44 -5.31
C ARG A 285 -4.57 -0.55 -3.96
N TYR A 286 -5.12 0.58 -3.49
CA TYR A 286 -6.11 0.62 -2.41
C TYR A 286 -7.46 1.09 -2.93
N VAL A 287 -8.51 0.40 -2.51
CA VAL A 287 -9.91 0.74 -2.81
C VAL A 287 -10.52 1.35 -1.56
N THR A 288 -11.20 2.49 -1.68
CA THR A 288 -11.98 3.05 -0.57
C THR A 288 -13.22 2.18 -0.35
N THR A 289 -13.38 1.64 0.86
CA THR A 289 -14.52 0.80 1.25
C THR A 289 -15.35 1.39 2.37
N GLY A 290 -15.05 2.60 2.85
CA GLY A 290 -15.87 3.30 3.84
C GLY A 290 -15.71 4.80 3.68
N LEU A 291 -15.45 5.52 4.77
CA LEU A 291 -15.27 6.96 4.74
C LEU A 291 -13.91 7.33 4.11
N ALA A 292 -13.91 8.30 3.19
CA ALA A 292 -12.67 8.89 2.70
C ALA A 292 -11.96 9.75 3.77
N SER A 293 -12.70 10.21 4.78
CA SER A 293 -12.26 11.18 5.81
C SER A 293 -11.90 10.54 7.15
N VAL A 294 -11.36 9.32 7.17
CA VAL A 294 -10.92 8.60 8.40
C VAL A 294 -9.83 9.30 9.24
N GLY A 295 -9.33 10.46 8.78
CA GLY A 295 -8.49 11.36 9.57
C GLY A 295 -9.29 12.26 10.53
N THR A 296 -10.59 12.45 10.30
CA THR A 296 -11.48 13.32 11.10
C THR A 296 -12.75 12.61 11.59
N ALA A 297 -13.04 11.41 11.09
CA ALA A 297 -14.18 10.58 11.49
C ALA A 297 -13.72 9.18 11.91
N SER A 298 -14.48 8.55 12.80
CA SER A 298 -14.28 7.14 13.16
C SER A 298 -14.47 6.24 11.93
N PRO A 299 -13.59 5.25 11.70
CA PRO A 299 -13.72 4.36 10.56
C PRO A 299 -14.98 3.48 10.64
N GLN A 300 -15.55 3.17 9.48
CA GLN A 300 -16.61 2.17 9.31
C GLN A 300 -16.06 0.73 9.35
N ALA A 301 -14.74 0.56 9.36
CA ALA A 301 -14.01 -0.64 9.66
C ALA A 301 -14.34 -1.83 8.73
N PRO A 302 -13.81 -1.86 7.49
CA PRO A 302 -13.92 -3.03 6.62
C PRO A 302 -13.28 -4.25 7.29
N HIS A 303 -14.08 -5.26 7.60
CA HIS A 303 -13.68 -6.34 8.51
C HIS A 303 -13.32 -7.64 7.79
N ASN A 304 -14.04 -7.98 6.72
CA ASN A 304 -13.75 -9.16 5.91
C ASN A 304 -14.04 -8.90 4.43
N ALA A 305 -13.39 -9.70 3.58
CA ALA A 305 -13.66 -9.76 2.14
C ALA A 305 -14.05 -11.18 1.73
N VAL A 306 -14.85 -11.33 0.67
CA VAL A 306 -15.12 -12.61 0.01
C VAL A 306 -15.20 -12.39 -1.50
N VAL A 307 -14.66 -13.30 -2.29
CA VAL A 307 -14.74 -13.27 -3.76
C VAL A 307 -15.80 -14.26 -4.22
N ASP A 308 -16.59 -13.88 -5.23
CA ASP A 308 -17.56 -14.80 -5.83
C ASP A 308 -16.89 -15.96 -6.59
N TRP A 309 -17.65 -17.04 -6.81
CA TRP A 309 -17.12 -18.26 -7.43
C TRP A 309 -16.73 -18.08 -8.90
N GLN A 310 -17.15 -16.98 -9.52
CA GLN A 310 -16.91 -16.68 -10.93
C GLN A 310 -15.78 -15.64 -11.10
N ASN A 311 -15.15 -15.22 -10.01
CA ASN A 311 -14.18 -14.13 -9.94
C ASN A 311 -14.67 -12.83 -10.62
N GLN A 312 -15.97 -12.54 -10.57
CA GLN A 312 -16.58 -11.34 -11.17
C GLN A 312 -16.71 -10.20 -10.15
N TYR A 313 -17.10 -10.54 -8.92
CA TYR A 313 -17.29 -9.60 -7.83
C TYR A 313 -16.56 -10.05 -6.57
N TYR A 314 -16.19 -9.07 -5.75
CA TYR A 314 -15.82 -9.27 -4.36
C TYR A 314 -16.68 -8.39 -3.47
N TYR A 315 -16.88 -8.86 -2.23
CA TYR A 315 -17.74 -8.22 -1.26
C TYR A 315 -16.93 -7.85 -0.03
N VAL A 316 -17.23 -6.70 0.57
CA VAL A 316 -16.57 -6.21 1.79
C VAL A 316 -17.63 -5.79 2.79
N ASN A 317 -17.63 -6.40 3.98
CA ASN A 317 -18.50 -5.99 5.08
C ASN A 317 -17.81 -4.96 5.98
N LEU A 318 -18.56 -3.95 6.39
CA LEU A 318 -18.10 -2.89 7.28
C LEU A 318 -18.68 -3.12 8.67
N ILE A 319 -17.85 -3.57 9.62
CA ILE A 319 -18.34 -3.95 10.95
C ILE A 319 -18.80 -2.73 11.75
N GLY A 320 -18.07 -1.62 11.67
CA GLY A 320 -18.48 -0.34 12.29
C GLY A 320 -19.57 0.39 11.50
N GLY A 321 -19.59 0.20 10.18
CA GLY A 321 -20.56 0.85 9.27
C GLY A 321 -21.90 0.14 9.15
N SER A 322 -22.02 -1.12 9.59
CA SER A 322 -23.18 -1.99 9.36
C SER A 322 -23.61 -2.09 7.89
N LYS A 323 -22.63 -2.23 6.98
CA LYS A 323 -22.85 -2.32 5.53
C LYS A 323 -22.26 -3.60 4.94
N LEU A 324 -22.79 -3.99 3.78
CA LEU A 324 -22.15 -4.92 2.85
C LEU A 324 -21.97 -4.21 1.50
N LEU A 325 -20.73 -4.14 1.02
CA LEU A 325 -20.38 -3.54 -0.26
C LEU A 325 -20.07 -4.63 -1.28
N LYS A 326 -20.37 -4.36 -2.55
CA LYS A 326 -20.07 -5.23 -3.70
C LYS A 326 -19.25 -4.45 -4.71
N PHE A 327 -18.12 -5.01 -5.13
CA PHE A 327 -17.20 -4.40 -6.08
C PHE A 327 -16.92 -5.35 -7.23
N ARG A 328 -16.67 -4.81 -8.43
CA ARG A 328 -16.22 -5.61 -9.58
C ARG A 328 -14.75 -5.98 -9.42
N VAL A 329 -14.39 -7.23 -9.70
CA VAL A 329 -12.99 -7.69 -9.71
C VAL A 329 -12.20 -7.03 -10.85
N SER A 330 -12.84 -6.79 -12.00
CA SER A 330 -12.19 -6.30 -13.22
C SER A 330 -11.56 -4.91 -13.08
N ASP A 331 -12.21 -4.02 -12.33
CA ASP A 331 -11.82 -2.61 -12.21
C ASP A 331 -11.89 -2.07 -10.77
N ASN A 332 -12.34 -2.86 -9.79
CA ASN A 332 -12.54 -2.49 -8.39
C ASN A 332 -13.55 -1.37 -8.16
N THR A 333 -14.47 -1.14 -9.11
CA THR A 333 -15.55 -0.17 -8.96
C THR A 333 -16.67 -0.73 -8.09
N LEU A 334 -17.29 0.14 -7.28
CA LEU A 334 -18.45 -0.20 -6.48
C LEU A 334 -19.64 -0.51 -7.39
N ALA A 335 -20.16 -1.73 -7.30
CA ALA A 335 -21.29 -2.22 -8.07
C ALA A 335 -22.61 -2.19 -7.29
N GLY A 336 -22.55 -2.09 -5.96
CA GLY A 336 -23.74 -1.92 -5.12
C GLY A 336 -23.40 -1.99 -3.63
N GLU A 337 -24.35 -1.57 -2.80
CA GLU A 337 -24.23 -1.64 -1.34
C GLU A 337 -25.57 -1.98 -0.69
N LEU A 338 -25.52 -2.72 0.42
CA LEU A 338 -26.60 -2.89 1.37
C LEU A 338 -26.28 -2.04 2.60
N THR A 339 -27.15 -1.07 2.91
CA THR A 339 -26.93 -0.06 3.96
C THR A 339 -27.83 -0.20 5.18
N SER A 340 -28.77 -1.14 5.16
CA SER A 340 -29.70 -1.36 6.27
C SER A 340 -29.97 -2.85 6.50
N GLY A 341 -30.39 -3.19 7.72
CA GLY A 341 -30.78 -4.55 8.09
C GLY A 341 -29.63 -5.48 8.50
N LEU A 342 -28.39 -4.96 8.56
CA LEU A 342 -27.22 -5.62 9.15
C LEU A 342 -26.88 -4.99 10.51
N SER A 343 -26.18 -5.73 11.37
CA SER A 343 -25.71 -5.23 12.66
C SER A 343 -24.33 -5.80 12.97
N SER A 344 -23.30 -4.95 12.91
CA SER A 344 -21.89 -5.36 13.00
C SER A 344 -21.56 -6.58 12.13
N PRO A 345 -21.74 -6.49 10.79
CA PRO A 345 -21.58 -7.64 9.92
C PRO A 345 -20.14 -8.14 9.93
N ALA A 346 -19.92 -9.42 10.19
CA ALA A 346 -18.59 -9.97 10.40
C ALA A 346 -18.06 -10.82 9.23
N GLN A 347 -18.82 -11.79 8.77
CA GLN A 347 -18.42 -12.73 7.71
C GLN A 347 -19.54 -12.90 6.69
N VAL A 348 -19.17 -13.33 5.48
CA VAL A 348 -20.10 -13.46 4.35
C VAL A 348 -19.83 -14.79 3.64
N ALA A 349 -20.87 -15.60 3.45
CA ALA A 349 -20.83 -16.80 2.62
C ALA A 349 -21.75 -16.67 1.40
N LEU A 350 -21.33 -17.15 0.24
CA LEU A 350 -22.02 -17.00 -1.04
C LEU A 350 -22.51 -18.33 -1.59
N THR A 351 -23.73 -18.36 -2.13
CA THR A 351 -24.22 -19.50 -2.93
C THR A 351 -23.36 -19.73 -4.17
N LYS A 352 -23.47 -20.92 -4.78
CA LYS A 352 -22.73 -21.30 -6.00
C LYS A 352 -22.81 -20.27 -7.12
N ASN A 353 -24.02 -19.77 -7.38
CA ASN A 353 -24.26 -18.74 -8.41
C ASN A 353 -23.96 -17.32 -7.90
N SER A 354 -23.64 -17.20 -6.60
CA SER A 354 -23.35 -15.95 -5.90
C SER A 354 -24.47 -14.93 -6.03
N ASP A 355 -25.71 -15.39 -6.18
CA ASP A 355 -26.96 -14.60 -6.20
C ASP A 355 -27.52 -14.32 -4.80
N THR A 356 -27.05 -15.08 -3.81
CA THR A 356 -27.47 -15.01 -2.41
C THR A 356 -26.24 -15.02 -1.51
N ALA A 357 -26.21 -14.10 -0.55
CA ALA A 357 -25.22 -14.05 0.51
C ALA A 357 -25.87 -14.29 1.87
N PHE A 358 -25.14 -14.98 2.75
CA PHE A 358 -25.44 -15.16 4.16
C PHE A 358 -24.43 -14.34 4.97
N VAL A 359 -24.92 -13.38 5.76
CA VAL A 359 -24.10 -12.40 6.47
C VAL A 359 -24.36 -12.50 7.97
N THR A 360 -23.32 -12.68 8.77
CA THR A 360 -23.47 -12.76 10.23
C THR A 360 -23.69 -11.40 10.87
N ASN A 361 -24.51 -11.32 11.91
CA ASN A 361 -24.70 -10.10 12.70
C ASN A 361 -23.94 -10.22 14.04
N PHE A 362 -22.69 -9.76 14.10
CA PHE A 362 -21.79 -9.94 15.23
C PHE A 362 -21.94 -8.83 16.29
N GLU A 363 -23.15 -8.62 16.76
CA GLU A 363 -23.46 -7.66 17.83
C GLU A 363 -24.02 -8.39 19.06
N ASN A 364 -23.70 -7.90 20.26
CA ASN A 364 -24.24 -8.47 21.50
C ASN A 364 -25.78 -8.45 21.47
N GLY A 365 -26.40 -9.58 21.81
CA GLY A 365 -27.87 -9.72 21.76
C GLY A 365 -28.44 -10.14 20.41
N LYS A 366 -27.64 -10.18 19.33
CA LYS A 366 -28.08 -10.76 18.05
C LYS A 366 -28.05 -12.28 18.10
N THR A 367 -29.05 -12.88 17.46
CA THR A 367 -29.32 -14.33 17.42
C THR A 367 -29.61 -14.82 16.01
N ASN A 368 -29.15 -14.08 15.00
CA ASN A 368 -29.51 -14.30 13.62
C ASN A 368 -28.40 -13.92 12.63
N ILE A 369 -28.48 -14.53 11.45
CA ILE A 369 -27.80 -14.08 10.24
C ILE A 369 -28.80 -13.43 9.30
N THR A 370 -28.31 -12.56 8.42
CA THR A 370 -29.11 -11.90 7.40
C THR A 370 -28.83 -12.52 6.04
N VAL A 371 -29.90 -12.77 5.29
CA VAL A 371 -29.83 -13.26 3.92
C VAL A 371 -30.00 -12.08 2.97
N VAL A 372 -29.13 -11.99 1.97
CA VAL A 372 -29.04 -10.86 1.04
C VAL A 372 -29.12 -11.38 -0.39
N ASN A 373 -29.95 -10.75 -1.22
CA ASN A 373 -29.87 -10.90 -2.68
C ASN A 373 -28.72 -10.02 -3.16
N THR A 374 -27.68 -10.64 -3.71
CA THR A 374 -26.45 -9.96 -4.11
C THR A 374 -26.53 -9.34 -5.51
N VAL A 375 -27.55 -9.70 -6.29
CA VAL A 375 -27.83 -9.10 -7.60
C VAL A 375 -28.39 -7.70 -7.39
N THR A 376 -29.39 -7.58 -6.50
CA THR A 376 -30.04 -6.30 -6.17
C THR A 376 -29.40 -5.59 -4.97
N MET A 377 -28.50 -6.24 -4.25
CA MET A 377 -27.93 -5.78 -2.97
C MET A 377 -28.99 -5.40 -1.94
N THR A 378 -30.03 -6.23 -1.82
CA THR A 378 -31.14 -6.02 -0.87
C THR A 378 -31.24 -7.17 0.12
N LYS A 379 -31.65 -6.86 1.36
CA LYS A 379 -32.01 -7.88 2.34
C LYS A 379 -33.25 -8.65 1.89
N ILE A 380 -33.21 -9.98 1.96
CA ILE A 380 -34.34 -10.85 1.64
C ILE A 380 -34.95 -11.55 2.86
N GLY A 381 -34.25 -11.59 4.00
CA GLY A 381 -34.77 -12.15 5.24
C GLY A 381 -33.69 -12.33 6.28
N ASP A 382 -34.07 -12.86 7.44
CA ASP A 382 -33.16 -13.28 8.50
C ASP A 382 -33.41 -14.75 8.85
N ILE A 383 -32.37 -15.44 9.31
CA ILE A 383 -32.44 -16.80 9.84
C ILE A 383 -31.85 -16.75 11.24
N GLY A 384 -32.59 -17.18 12.25
CA GLY A 384 -32.17 -17.02 13.65
C GLY A 384 -32.78 -18.03 14.60
N SER A 385 -32.14 -18.17 15.76
CA SER A 385 -32.56 -19.04 16.86
C SER A 385 -31.96 -18.51 18.17
N PRO A 386 -32.64 -18.67 19.33
CA PRO A 386 -32.05 -18.33 20.63
C PRO A 386 -30.69 -18.99 20.91
N ALA A 387 -30.36 -20.11 20.26
CA ALA A 387 -29.07 -20.78 20.39
C ALA A 387 -27.94 -20.16 19.56
N MET A 388 -28.22 -19.17 18.71
CA MET A 388 -27.30 -18.59 17.74
C MET A 388 -26.70 -17.26 18.23
N LEU A 389 -26.29 -17.19 19.50
CA LEU A 389 -25.88 -15.93 20.13
C LEU A 389 -24.56 -15.40 19.57
N LYS A 390 -24.61 -14.13 19.14
CA LYS A 390 -23.48 -13.37 18.57
C LYS A 390 -22.76 -14.18 17.49
N PRO A 391 -23.43 -14.49 16.37
CA PRO A 391 -22.85 -15.25 15.28
C PRO A 391 -21.69 -14.46 14.68
N HIS A 392 -20.55 -15.12 14.48
CA HIS A 392 -19.37 -14.50 13.88
C HIS A 392 -19.03 -15.14 12.54
N GLY A 393 -18.55 -16.38 12.57
CA GLY A 393 -18.17 -17.14 11.40
C GLY A 393 -19.37 -17.62 10.61
N VAL A 394 -19.29 -17.54 9.28
CA VAL A 394 -20.22 -18.20 8.38
C VAL A 394 -19.47 -18.78 7.19
N THR A 395 -19.73 -20.05 6.91
CA THR A 395 -19.07 -20.80 5.83
C THR A 395 -20.11 -21.62 5.10
N ILE A 396 -20.06 -21.68 3.77
CA ILE A 396 -20.91 -22.57 2.98
C ILE A 396 -20.16 -23.87 2.71
N THR A 397 -20.86 -24.99 2.77
CA THR A 397 -20.35 -26.31 2.38
C THR A 397 -19.95 -26.33 0.90
N PRO A 398 -18.88 -27.05 0.50
CA PRO A 398 -18.45 -27.17 -0.90
C PRO A 398 -19.51 -27.68 -1.89
N ASP A 399 -20.46 -28.50 -1.43
CA ASP A 399 -21.61 -28.96 -2.20
C ASP A 399 -22.79 -27.95 -2.21
N PHE A 400 -22.64 -26.81 -1.54
CA PHE A 400 -23.58 -25.69 -1.46
C PHE A 400 -24.93 -26.00 -0.82
N ARG A 401 -25.07 -27.12 -0.12
CA ARG A 401 -26.35 -27.56 0.46
C ARG A 401 -26.60 -26.98 1.84
N SER A 402 -25.54 -26.67 2.57
CA SER A 402 -25.62 -26.16 3.93
C SER A 402 -24.69 -24.99 4.19
N VAL A 403 -25.12 -24.10 5.08
CA VAL A 403 -24.34 -23.00 5.66
C VAL A 403 -24.08 -23.34 7.12
N ILE A 404 -22.84 -23.17 7.56
CA ILE A 404 -22.39 -23.37 8.93
C ILE A 404 -22.14 -22.00 9.56
N VAL A 405 -22.72 -21.76 10.72
CA VAL A 405 -22.56 -20.50 11.47
C VAL A 405 -21.90 -20.80 12.81
N ALA A 406 -20.79 -20.13 13.13
CA ALA A 406 -20.11 -20.24 14.42
C ALA A 406 -20.64 -19.17 15.39
N ASN A 407 -21.15 -19.60 16.54
CA ASN A 407 -21.86 -18.75 17.48
C ASN A 407 -21.04 -18.47 18.73
N SER A 408 -20.39 -17.31 18.77
CA SER A 408 -19.30 -17.01 19.72
C SER A 408 -19.76 -16.96 21.17
N LEU A 409 -21.01 -16.60 21.41
CA LEU A 409 -21.60 -16.57 22.74
C LEU A 409 -22.64 -17.67 22.94
N SER A 410 -22.47 -18.83 22.32
CA SER A 410 -23.30 -20.00 22.64
C SER A 410 -22.56 -21.33 22.51
N ASP A 411 -21.25 -21.29 22.21
CA ASP A 411 -20.37 -22.46 22.12
C ASP A 411 -20.95 -23.59 21.25
N ASN A 412 -21.58 -23.23 20.14
CA ASN A 412 -22.13 -24.16 19.18
C ASN A 412 -21.94 -23.65 17.75
N ILE A 413 -22.18 -24.54 16.79
CA ILE A 413 -22.42 -24.17 15.40
C ILE A 413 -23.89 -24.39 15.05
N THR A 414 -24.41 -23.60 14.12
CA THR A 414 -25.71 -23.84 13.48
C THR A 414 -25.51 -24.30 12.05
N VAL A 415 -26.19 -25.37 11.65
CA VAL A 415 -26.29 -25.85 10.27
C VAL A 415 -27.60 -25.38 9.68
N ILE A 416 -27.54 -24.69 8.54
CA ILE A 416 -28.70 -24.11 7.84
C ILE A 416 -28.77 -24.69 6.44
N ASN A 417 -29.95 -25.16 6.02
CA ASN A 417 -30.19 -25.62 4.64
C ASN A 417 -30.27 -24.42 3.69
N THR A 418 -29.55 -24.47 2.57
CA THR A 418 -29.51 -23.34 1.62
C THR A 418 -30.78 -23.25 0.77
N SER A 419 -31.43 -24.38 0.49
CA SER A 419 -32.60 -24.46 -0.39
C SER A 419 -33.86 -23.84 0.19
N ASP A 420 -34.09 -24.02 1.49
CA ASP A 420 -35.31 -23.57 2.19
C ASP A 420 -35.02 -22.62 3.35
N ARG A 421 -33.74 -22.34 3.64
CA ARG A 421 -33.28 -21.41 4.69
C ARG A 421 -33.68 -21.86 6.10
N SER A 422 -33.96 -23.15 6.30
CA SER A 422 -34.28 -23.75 7.60
C SER A 422 -33.03 -24.07 8.41
N ILE A 423 -33.13 -23.99 9.74
CA ILE A 423 -32.09 -24.50 10.64
C ILE A 423 -32.22 -26.02 10.71
N ALA A 424 -31.24 -26.73 10.18
CA ALA A 424 -31.19 -28.19 10.16
C ALA A 424 -30.69 -28.76 11.50
N ALA A 425 -29.69 -28.11 12.11
CA ALA A 425 -29.10 -28.57 13.37
C ALA A 425 -28.46 -27.42 14.14
N VAL A 426 -28.36 -27.60 15.45
CA VAL A 426 -27.50 -26.81 16.35
C VAL A 426 -26.59 -27.82 17.05
N ILE A 427 -25.28 -27.75 16.77
CA ILE A 427 -24.30 -28.73 17.22
C ILE A 427 -23.39 -28.07 18.26
N PRO A 428 -23.42 -28.50 19.52
CA PRO A 428 -22.52 -27.96 20.54
C PRO A 428 -21.06 -28.31 20.22
N VAL A 429 -20.13 -27.40 20.52
CA VAL A 429 -18.70 -27.66 20.31
C VAL A 429 -18.05 -28.51 21.41
N SER A 430 -18.84 -28.95 22.40
CA SER A 430 -18.49 -30.04 23.31
C SER A 430 -19.74 -30.57 24.03
N GLY A 431 -19.65 -31.77 24.63
CA GLY A 431 -20.76 -32.36 25.38
C GLY A 431 -21.18 -31.61 26.65
N SER A 432 -20.41 -30.63 27.12
CA SER A 432 -20.76 -29.81 28.29
C SER A 432 -21.58 -28.56 27.94
N VAL A 433 -21.72 -28.23 26.65
CA VAL A 433 -22.49 -27.07 26.21
C VAL A 433 -23.99 -27.40 26.27
N PRO A 434 -24.80 -26.61 26.98
CA PRO A 434 -26.25 -26.84 27.06
C PRO A 434 -26.92 -26.55 25.71
N ALA A 435 -28.07 -27.19 25.46
CA ALA A 435 -28.84 -26.99 24.23
C ALA A 435 -29.31 -25.54 24.01
N LEU A 436 -29.60 -24.82 25.10
CA LEU A 436 -29.93 -23.39 25.11
C LEU A 436 -29.06 -22.67 26.14
N PRO A 437 -28.08 -21.84 25.74
CA PRO A 437 -27.09 -21.28 26.66
C PRO A 437 -27.57 -20.01 27.35
N VAL A 438 -28.72 -20.09 28.02
CA VAL A 438 -29.23 -19.01 28.88
C VAL A 438 -28.42 -18.97 30.17
N ASN A 439 -27.84 -17.81 30.53
CA ASN A 439 -26.96 -17.63 31.70
C ASN A 439 -25.74 -18.57 31.74
N TYR A 440 -25.34 -19.12 30.59
CA TYR A 440 -24.18 -19.98 30.46
C TYR A 440 -22.90 -19.13 30.35
N THR A 441 -21.85 -19.52 31.07
CA THR A 441 -20.52 -18.93 30.89
C THR A 441 -19.82 -19.65 29.76
N TYR A 442 -19.68 -18.97 28.62
CA TYR A 442 -19.01 -19.51 27.43
C TYR A 442 -17.56 -19.87 27.73
N GLN A 443 -17.15 -21.06 27.32
CA GLN A 443 -15.84 -21.67 27.59
C GLN A 443 -14.96 -21.71 26.34
N PHE A 444 -15.56 -21.80 25.15
CA PHE A 444 -14.82 -22.09 23.92
C PHE A 444 -14.71 -20.89 22.97
N GLU A 445 -15.79 -20.11 22.84
CA GLU A 445 -15.90 -18.96 21.94
C GLU A 445 -15.59 -19.34 20.48
N PRO A 446 -16.44 -20.16 19.83
CA PRO A 446 -16.24 -20.56 18.45
C PRO A 446 -16.34 -19.35 17.53
N TYR A 447 -15.36 -19.19 16.63
CA TYR A 447 -15.17 -17.94 15.91
C TYR A 447 -15.31 -18.03 14.40
N GLN A 448 -14.63 -18.99 13.77
CA GLN A 448 -14.74 -19.22 12.33
C GLN A 448 -14.52 -20.70 12.01
N SER A 449 -14.97 -21.12 10.83
CA SER A 449 -14.83 -22.50 10.37
C SER A 449 -14.25 -22.62 8.96
N VAL A 450 -13.66 -23.78 8.70
CA VAL A 450 -13.45 -24.32 7.34
C VAL A 450 -14.04 -25.71 7.25
N ILE A 451 -14.35 -26.15 6.03
CA ILE A 451 -15.04 -27.41 5.75
C ILE A 451 -14.19 -28.20 4.76
N THR A 452 -14.08 -29.51 4.97
CA THR A 452 -13.37 -30.39 4.03
C THR A 452 -14.07 -30.44 2.67
N PRO A 453 -13.33 -30.65 1.56
CA PRO A 453 -13.91 -30.64 0.21
C PRO A 453 -15.05 -31.64 -0.03
N ASP A 454 -15.10 -32.71 0.75
CA ASP A 454 -16.16 -33.72 0.74
C ASP A 454 -17.42 -33.32 1.55
N SER A 455 -17.49 -32.07 2.05
CA SER A 455 -18.55 -31.54 2.91
C SER A 455 -18.76 -32.33 4.21
N ARG A 456 -17.79 -33.13 4.67
CA ARG A 456 -17.98 -34.01 5.83
C ARG A 456 -17.57 -33.39 7.17
N PHE A 457 -16.36 -32.83 7.23
CA PHE A 457 -15.79 -32.34 8.49
C PHE A 457 -15.75 -30.82 8.53
N VAL A 458 -16.18 -30.25 9.65
CA VAL A 458 -16.02 -28.83 9.97
C VAL A 458 -14.93 -28.68 11.01
N PHE A 459 -13.93 -27.86 10.70
CA PHE A 459 -12.90 -27.43 11.65
C PHE A 459 -13.27 -26.04 12.15
N VAL A 460 -13.60 -25.92 13.43
CA VAL A 460 -14.06 -24.68 14.07
C VAL A 460 -13.00 -24.18 15.05
N THR A 461 -12.53 -22.95 14.88
CA THR A 461 -11.61 -22.33 15.84
C THR A 461 -12.36 -21.89 17.09
N CYS A 462 -11.80 -22.19 18.26
CA CYS A 462 -12.32 -21.79 19.58
C CYS A 462 -11.34 -20.83 20.25
N ARG A 463 -11.65 -19.52 20.19
CA ARG A 463 -10.76 -18.44 20.60
C ARG A 463 -10.34 -18.53 22.07
N LYS A 464 -11.31 -18.80 22.93
CA LYS A 464 -11.11 -18.78 24.38
C LYS A 464 -10.34 -20.00 24.86
N SER A 465 -10.61 -21.17 24.29
CA SER A 465 -9.94 -22.42 24.71
C SER A 465 -8.60 -22.69 24.01
N GLY A 466 -8.29 -22.01 22.90
CA GLY A 466 -7.02 -22.19 22.18
C GLY A 466 -6.95 -23.47 21.35
N GLU A 467 -8.09 -23.90 20.81
CA GLU A 467 -8.24 -25.19 20.14
C GLU A 467 -9.02 -25.06 18.82
N VAL A 468 -8.92 -26.11 17.99
CA VAL A 468 -9.81 -26.35 16.86
C VAL A 468 -10.65 -27.58 17.16
N ARG A 469 -11.98 -27.43 17.05
CA ARG A 469 -12.95 -28.51 17.17
C ARG A 469 -13.19 -29.13 15.81
N VAL A 470 -13.21 -30.46 15.75
CA VAL A 470 -13.54 -31.21 14.53
C VAL A 470 -14.93 -31.79 14.70
N ILE A 471 -15.86 -31.37 13.84
CA ILE A 471 -17.25 -31.82 13.84
C ILE A 471 -17.49 -32.65 12.58
N ASP A 472 -18.02 -33.86 12.75
CA ASP A 472 -18.52 -34.67 11.64
C ASP A 472 -19.98 -34.29 11.39
N LEU A 473 -20.28 -33.70 10.23
CA LEU A 473 -21.63 -33.25 9.86
C LEU A 473 -22.60 -34.40 9.63
N GLN A 474 -22.09 -35.58 9.26
CA GLN A 474 -22.93 -36.77 9.09
C GLN A 474 -23.36 -37.32 10.45
N LEU A 475 -22.46 -37.29 11.44
CA LEU A 475 -22.77 -37.73 12.80
C LEU A 475 -23.45 -36.63 13.64
N GLY A 476 -23.32 -35.36 13.24
CA GLY A 476 -23.87 -34.22 13.97
C GLY A 476 -23.19 -33.98 15.32
N THR A 477 -21.92 -34.34 15.46
CA THR A 477 -21.20 -34.27 16.75
C THR A 477 -19.72 -33.94 16.57
N VAL A 478 -19.10 -33.46 17.66
CA VAL A 478 -17.65 -33.28 17.76
C VAL A 478 -16.98 -34.64 17.87
N ILE A 479 -15.96 -34.87 17.05
CA ILE A 479 -15.17 -36.10 17.04
C ILE A 479 -13.72 -35.88 17.46
N ASP A 480 -13.28 -34.63 17.59
CA ASP A 480 -11.92 -34.30 18.00
C ASP A 480 -11.74 -32.87 18.53
N SER A 481 -10.65 -32.67 19.27
CA SER A 481 -10.16 -31.38 19.73
C SER A 481 -8.65 -31.29 19.53
N ILE A 482 -8.20 -30.25 18.84
CA ILE A 482 -6.80 -30.08 18.46
C ILE A 482 -6.30 -28.78 19.09
N THR A 483 -5.39 -28.88 20.05
CA THR A 483 -4.73 -27.71 20.63
C THR A 483 -3.84 -27.03 19.59
N VAL A 484 -3.99 -25.71 19.46
CA VAL A 484 -3.21 -24.88 18.54
C VAL A 484 -2.45 -23.81 19.34
N GLY A 485 -2.53 -22.53 18.96
CA GLY A 485 -2.03 -21.42 19.76
C GLY A 485 -3.13 -20.71 20.56
N THR A 486 -2.75 -19.61 21.20
CA THR A 486 -3.66 -18.75 21.95
C THR A 486 -4.46 -17.83 21.03
N PHE A 487 -5.77 -17.73 21.31
CA PHE A 487 -6.72 -16.90 20.58
C PHE A 487 -6.70 -17.18 19.06
N PRO A 488 -7.00 -18.43 18.62
CA PRO A 488 -7.09 -18.77 17.20
C PRO A 488 -8.29 -18.06 16.54
N LEU A 489 -8.09 -17.41 15.40
CA LEU A 489 -9.16 -16.67 14.72
C LEU A 489 -9.66 -17.39 13.48
N ILE A 490 -9.22 -16.99 12.30
CA ILE A 490 -9.69 -17.50 11.02
C ILE A 490 -8.80 -18.69 10.65
N PRO A 491 -9.37 -19.85 10.32
CA PRO A 491 -8.66 -20.93 9.66
C PRO A 491 -8.78 -20.83 8.13
N ALA A 492 -7.84 -21.43 7.41
CA ALA A 492 -7.91 -21.67 5.96
C ALA A 492 -7.53 -23.11 5.66
N ILE A 493 -8.22 -23.76 4.73
CA ILE A 493 -7.92 -25.11 4.29
C ILE A 493 -7.23 -25.09 2.92
N THR A 494 -6.27 -25.97 2.73
CA THR A 494 -5.63 -26.21 1.43
C THR A 494 -6.65 -26.68 0.39
N PRO A 495 -6.44 -26.37 -0.91
CA PRO A 495 -7.32 -26.84 -1.98
C PRO A 495 -7.47 -28.37 -2.05
N ALA A 496 -6.42 -29.11 -1.67
CA ALA A 496 -6.46 -30.57 -1.59
C ALA A 496 -7.27 -31.10 -0.39
N GLY A 497 -7.58 -30.24 0.60
CA GLY A 497 -8.35 -30.60 1.77
C GLY A 497 -7.58 -31.39 2.83
N ASP A 498 -6.24 -31.43 2.76
CA ASP A 498 -5.40 -32.28 3.60
C ASP A 498 -4.78 -31.53 4.80
N ILE A 499 -4.63 -30.21 4.69
CA ILE A 499 -4.07 -29.34 5.73
C ILE A 499 -4.98 -28.13 6.02
N VAL A 500 -5.24 -27.88 7.31
CA VAL A 500 -5.89 -26.66 7.83
C VAL A 500 -4.83 -25.79 8.51
N PHE A 501 -4.71 -24.54 8.07
CA PHE A 501 -3.87 -23.52 8.69
C PHE A 501 -4.70 -22.62 9.61
N VAL A 502 -4.18 -22.31 10.79
CA VAL A 502 -4.87 -21.54 11.82
C VAL A 502 -4.02 -20.34 12.24
N ALA A 503 -4.54 -19.13 12.10
CA ALA A 503 -3.92 -17.92 12.61
C ALA A 503 -4.14 -17.79 14.13
N ASN A 504 -3.06 -17.84 14.91
CA ASN A 504 -3.10 -17.75 16.37
C ASN A 504 -2.71 -16.32 16.80
N ARG A 505 -3.72 -15.45 16.99
CA ARG A 505 -3.53 -14.01 17.16
C ARG A 505 -2.59 -13.66 18.30
N ASN A 506 -2.84 -14.21 19.48
CA ASN A 506 -2.07 -13.83 20.68
C ASN A 506 -0.74 -14.61 20.79
N SER A 507 -0.55 -15.65 19.96
CA SER A 507 0.72 -16.38 19.85
C SER A 507 1.63 -15.84 18.74
N ASN A 508 1.16 -14.90 17.90
CA ASN A 508 1.90 -14.38 16.75
C ASN A 508 2.41 -15.50 15.82
N SER A 509 1.62 -16.57 15.65
CA SER A 509 2.01 -17.79 14.95
C SER A 509 0.90 -18.33 14.06
N VAL A 510 1.26 -19.25 13.15
CA VAL A 510 0.31 -20.02 12.35
C VAL A 510 0.55 -21.51 12.57
N THR A 511 -0.49 -22.27 12.91
CA THR A 511 -0.42 -23.73 13.09
C THR A 511 -1.01 -24.46 11.89
N ALA A 512 -0.29 -25.43 11.36
CA ALA A 512 -0.76 -26.36 10.35
C ALA A 512 -1.26 -27.65 11.00
N VAL A 513 -2.48 -28.06 10.66
CA VAL A 513 -3.18 -29.21 11.21
C VAL A 513 -3.49 -30.19 10.07
N SER A 514 -3.15 -31.46 10.25
CA SER A 514 -3.55 -32.51 9.31
C SER A 514 -5.02 -32.82 9.47
N VAL A 515 -5.74 -32.84 8.35
CA VAL A 515 -7.14 -33.26 8.32
C VAL A 515 -7.26 -34.77 8.55
N ALA A 516 -6.35 -35.56 7.96
CA ALA A 516 -6.41 -37.02 8.04
C ALA A 516 -6.14 -37.55 9.46
N THR A 517 -5.11 -37.03 10.13
CA THR A 517 -4.74 -37.49 11.48
C THR A 517 -5.33 -36.64 12.59
N ARG A 518 -5.96 -35.50 12.27
CA ARG A 518 -6.53 -34.54 13.24
C ARG A 518 -5.50 -34.12 14.29
N SER A 519 -4.28 -33.85 13.83
CA SER A 519 -3.16 -33.49 14.70
C SER A 519 -2.34 -32.35 14.10
N VAL A 520 -1.62 -31.62 14.95
CA VAL A 520 -0.69 -30.58 14.53
C VAL A 520 0.45 -31.21 13.72
N LEU A 521 0.72 -30.66 12.54
CA LEU A 521 1.87 -31.00 11.70
C LEU A 521 3.09 -30.16 12.08
N PHE A 522 2.90 -28.85 12.18
CA PHE A 522 3.93 -27.88 12.57
C PHE A 522 3.28 -26.54 12.93
N THR A 523 4.05 -25.67 13.59
CA THR A 523 3.70 -24.27 13.84
C THR A 523 4.81 -23.38 13.31
N VAL A 524 4.43 -22.35 12.55
CA VAL A 524 5.33 -21.28 12.09
C VAL A 524 5.29 -20.17 13.13
N PRO A 525 6.36 -19.93 13.90
CA PRO A 525 6.41 -18.85 14.88
C PRO A 525 6.71 -17.50 14.19
N ASN A 526 6.51 -16.40 14.92
CA ASN A 526 6.92 -15.05 14.51
C ASN A 526 6.40 -14.66 13.12
N VAL A 527 5.16 -15.04 12.80
CA VAL A 527 4.56 -14.74 11.48
C VAL A 527 4.40 -13.22 11.34
N GLY A 528 3.99 -12.56 12.41
CA GLY A 528 3.76 -11.14 12.53
C GLY A 528 2.90 -10.88 13.76
N VAL A 529 2.66 -9.62 14.07
CA VAL A 529 1.94 -9.21 15.29
C VAL A 529 0.44 -9.33 15.07
N GLU A 530 -0.23 -10.13 15.91
CA GLU A 530 -1.68 -10.34 15.87
C GLU A 530 -2.17 -10.83 14.50
N PRO A 531 -1.74 -12.01 14.03
CA PRO A 531 -2.26 -12.60 12.79
C PRO A 531 -3.78 -12.80 12.89
N HIS A 532 -4.51 -12.40 11.85
CA HIS A 532 -5.97 -12.36 11.85
C HIS A 532 -6.58 -13.08 10.65
N GLY A 533 -6.53 -12.46 9.46
CA GLY A 533 -7.02 -13.04 8.21
C GLY A 533 -5.99 -13.99 7.63
N ILE A 534 -6.47 -15.09 7.03
CA ILE A 534 -5.60 -16.11 6.43
C ILE A 534 -6.25 -16.68 5.17
N ALA A 535 -5.44 -16.96 4.16
CA ALA A 535 -5.87 -17.61 2.93
C ALA A 535 -4.74 -18.48 2.35
N VAL A 536 -5.10 -19.57 1.68
CA VAL A 536 -4.13 -20.45 1.00
C VAL A 536 -4.17 -20.17 -0.50
N SER A 537 -3.00 -20.19 -1.16
CA SER A 537 -2.93 -20.09 -2.62
C SER A 537 -3.64 -21.25 -3.30
N LYS A 538 -4.19 -21.01 -4.50
CA LYS A 538 -4.88 -22.03 -5.30
C LYS A 538 -4.02 -23.26 -5.62
N ASP A 539 -2.71 -23.07 -5.74
CA ASP A 539 -1.77 -24.17 -5.97
C ASP A 539 -1.29 -24.84 -4.67
N GLY A 540 -1.79 -24.42 -3.51
CA GLY A 540 -1.49 -25.03 -2.21
C GLY A 540 -0.05 -24.84 -1.73
N LYS A 541 0.70 -23.88 -2.29
CA LYS A 541 2.12 -23.65 -1.94
C LYS A 541 2.32 -22.56 -0.90
N TYR A 542 1.45 -21.55 -0.87
CA TYR A 542 1.63 -20.39 -0.02
C TYR A 542 0.44 -20.17 0.89
N VAL A 543 0.71 -19.65 2.09
CA VAL A 543 -0.29 -19.13 3.01
C VAL A 543 -0.08 -17.63 3.17
N TYR A 544 -1.11 -16.86 2.90
CA TYR A 544 -1.14 -15.42 3.10
C TYR A 544 -1.82 -15.11 4.42
N VAL A 545 -1.20 -14.25 5.25
CA VAL A 545 -1.66 -13.96 6.60
C VAL A 545 -1.63 -12.46 6.84
N SER A 546 -2.77 -11.83 7.09
CA SER A 546 -2.80 -10.45 7.55
C SER A 546 -2.49 -10.38 9.05
N CYS A 547 -1.70 -9.39 9.45
CA CYS A 547 -1.30 -9.17 10.83
C CYS A 547 -1.69 -7.74 11.22
N GLU A 548 -2.56 -7.60 12.22
CA GLU A 548 -3.23 -6.34 12.57
C GLU A 548 -2.26 -5.27 13.07
N ASN A 549 -1.25 -5.70 13.84
CA ASN A 549 -0.24 -4.86 14.48
C ASN A 549 -0.82 -3.74 15.37
N LEU A 550 -1.87 -4.03 16.17
CA LEU A 550 -2.50 -3.04 17.08
C LEU A 550 -1.60 -2.67 18.25
N GLY A 551 -0.83 -3.63 18.76
CA GLY A 551 0.20 -3.38 19.78
C GLY A 551 1.42 -2.61 19.29
N VAL A 552 1.49 -2.29 17.98
CA VAL A 552 2.58 -1.57 17.30
C VAL A 552 3.97 -2.07 17.68
N SER A 553 4.20 -3.39 17.56
CA SER A 553 5.54 -3.96 17.83
C SER A 553 6.37 -4.18 16.57
N GLU A 554 5.73 -4.30 15.40
CA GLU A 554 6.44 -4.31 14.13
C GLU A 554 6.45 -2.89 13.52
N PRO A 555 7.61 -2.24 13.39
CA PRO A 555 7.70 -0.89 12.85
C PRO A 555 7.54 -0.89 11.32
N PRO A 556 7.08 0.22 10.71
CA PRO A 556 7.23 0.42 9.28
C PRO A 556 8.73 0.39 8.91
N HIS A 557 9.07 -0.05 7.69
CA HIS A 557 10.44 -0.02 7.18
C HIS A 557 11.01 1.40 7.06
N HIS A 558 10.14 2.41 6.93
CA HIS A 558 10.49 3.82 7.07
C HIS A 558 9.58 4.51 8.09
N ALA A 559 10.17 5.16 9.08
CA ALA A 559 9.41 5.90 10.08
C ALA A 559 8.75 7.14 9.44
N THR A 560 7.42 7.20 9.52
CA THR A 560 6.64 8.37 9.10
C THR A 560 5.87 9.00 10.26
N SER A 561 5.73 10.32 10.27
CA SER A 561 4.79 11.06 11.10
C SER A 561 3.48 11.36 10.36
N GLY A 562 2.40 11.65 11.09
CA GLY A 562 1.09 12.00 10.52
C GLY A 562 0.26 10.83 9.97
N GLY A 563 0.86 9.66 9.76
CA GLY A 563 0.16 8.44 9.33
C GLY A 563 -0.24 7.52 10.47
N LYS A 564 -1.27 6.70 10.24
CA LYS A 564 -1.54 5.53 11.08
C LYS A 564 -0.45 4.47 10.85
N LYS A 565 -0.11 3.71 11.89
CA LYS A 565 0.90 2.66 11.81
C LYS A 565 0.44 1.56 10.84
N PRO A 566 1.31 1.04 9.96
CA PRO A 566 0.89 0.02 9.04
C PRO A 566 0.60 -1.29 9.77
N SER A 567 -0.20 -2.10 9.10
CA SER A 567 -0.31 -3.53 9.36
C SER A 567 0.44 -4.29 8.26
N PHE A 568 0.45 -5.62 8.29
CA PHE A 568 1.27 -6.40 7.36
C PHE A 568 0.51 -7.55 6.72
N LEU A 569 0.86 -7.88 5.47
CA LEU A 569 0.55 -9.17 4.85
C LEU A 569 1.82 -10.01 4.82
N LYS A 570 1.76 -11.19 5.43
CA LYS A 570 2.86 -12.14 5.51
C LYS A 570 2.61 -13.28 4.53
N VAL A 571 3.65 -13.69 3.82
CA VAL A 571 3.59 -14.83 2.89
C VAL A 571 4.43 -15.95 3.48
N ILE A 572 3.81 -17.08 3.79
CA ILE A 572 4.47 -18.29 4.28
C ILE A 572 4.58 -19.26 3.11
N ASP A 573 5.79 -19.76 2.86
CA ASP A 573 5.98 -20.92 1.99
C ASP A 573 5.73 -22.20 2.79
N ILE A 574 4.82 -23.04 2.31
CA ILE A 574 4.40 -24.26 3.00
C ILE A 574 5.55 -25.29 3.03
N ALA A 575 6.35 -25.34 1.98
CA ALA A 575 7.45 -26.29 1.88
C ALA A 575 8.58 -25.96 2.88
N SER A 576 9.02 -24.70 2.92
CA SER A 576 10.05 -24.23 3.87
C SER A 576 9.52 -23.99 5.28
N ARG A 577 8.20 -23.84 5.44
CA ARG A 577 7.51 -23.54 6.72
C ARG A 577 7.99 -22.22 7.33
N SER A 578 8.26 -21.23 6.49
CA SER A 578 8.80 -19.94 6.90
C SER A 578 8.11 -18.79 6.19
N VAL A 579 8.09 -17.61 6.84
CA VAL A 579 7.72 -16.36 6.18
C VAL A 579 8.79 -15.99 5.16
N ILE A 580 8.40 -15.78 3.90
CA ILE A 580 9.28 -15.45 2.77
C ILE A 580 9.06 -14.02 2.24
N ALA A 581 7.94 -13.38 2.60
CA ALA A 581 7.68 -11.99 2.24
C ALA A 581 6.78 -11.30 3.28
N SER A 582 6.90 -9.98 3.35
CA SER A 582 6.11 -9.10 4.21
C SER A 582 5.76 -7.81 3.47
N LEU A 583 4.48 -7.57 3.22
CA LEU A 583 4.00 -6.36 2.54
C LEU A 583 3.38 -5.42 3.57
N GLU A 584 3.68 -4.13 3.47
CA GLU A 584 3.10 -3.09 4.33
C GLU A 584 1.73 -2.62 3.86
N LEU A 585 0.72 -2.95 4.64
CA LEU A 585 -0.66 -2.59 4.37
C LEU A 585 -1.06 -1.27 5.06
N GLY A 586 -2.28 -0.81 4.79
CA GLY A 586 -2.97 0.17 5.63
C GLY A 586 -3.11 -0.32 7.07
N ASN A 587 -3.43 0.58 8.00
CA ASN A 587 -3.57 0.29 9.41
C ASN A 587 -4.68 -0.77 9.67
N PHE A 588 -4.39 -1.68 10.60
CA PHE A 588 -5.32 -2.71 11.05
C PHE A 588 -5.82 -3.63 9.91
N GLY A 589 -4.89 -4.33 9.28
CA GLY A 589 -5.14 -5.38 8.28
C GLY A 589 -5.84 -6.57 8.92
N SER A 590 -7.02 -6.93 8.41
CA SER A 590 -7.92 -7.89 9.06
C SER A 590 -8.37 -8.97 8.07
N GLY A 591 -9.67 -9.20 7.86
CA GLY A 591 -10.12 -10.27 6.96
C GLY A 591 -9.62 -10.10 5.52
N MET A 592 -9.54 -11.22 4.82
CA MET A 592 -9.03 -11.26 3.47
C MET A 592 -9.69 -12.34 2.63
N ALA A 593 -9.63 -12.18 1.31
CA ALA A 593 -9.99 -13.21 0.35
C ALA A 593 -9.00 -13.25 -0.81
N VAL A 594 -8.91 -14.41 -1.45
CA VAL A 594 -8.14 -14.62 -2.68
C VAL A 594 -9.09 -15.03 -3.81
N THR A 595 -8.77 -14.65 -5.04
CA THR A 595 -9.53 -15.13 -6.22
C THR A 595 -9.38 -16.64 -6.38
N ASN A 596 -10.48 -17.28 -6.80
CA ASN A 596 -10.63 -18.73 -6.94
C ASN A 596 -9.79 -19.37 -8.03
#